data_AF-A7T7R1-F1
#
_entry.id   AF-A7T7R1-F1
#
_cell.length_a   1.000
_cell.length_b   1.000
_cell.length_c   1.000
_cell.angle_alpha   90.00
_cell.angle_beta   90.00
_cell.angle_gamma   90.00
#
_symmetry.space_group_name_H-M   'P 1'
#
loop_
_entity.id
_entity.type
_entity.pdbx_description
1 polymer ?
#
loop_
_entity_poly.entity_id
_entity_poly.type
_entity_poly.pdbx_seq_one_letter_code
_entity_poly.pdbx_strand_id
1 'polypeptide(L)' 'FTWRSFSNERKMEPAHGFIDGDLIESFLDLPRARMEEVVTGLQIDDGGMKKECTVDDLVKTVEELTRIH' A
#
# COMPACT_ATOMS: atom_id res chain seq x y z
N PHE A 1 5.95 12.73 3.34
CA PHE A 1 5.65 12.11 4.65
C PHE A 1 4.81 12.97 5.60
N THR A 2 4.68 14.30 5.40
CA THR A 2 3.93 15.18 6.32
C THR A 2 2.45 15.34 5.98
N TRP A 3 2.04 15.07 4.75
CA TRP A 3 0.67 15.38 4.30
C TRP A 3 -0.43 14.64 5.09
N ARG A 4 -0.19 13.39 5.46
CA ARG A 4 -1.14 12.58 6.25
C ARG A 4 -0.92 12.67 7.76
N SER A 5 0.11 13.38 8.23
CA SER A 5 0.34 13.56 9.66
C SER A 5 -0.84 14.28 10.32
N PHE A 6 -1.21 13.87 11.52
CA PHE A 6 -2.11 14.68 12.33
C PHE A 6 -1.38 15.99 12.65
N SER A 7 -2.02 17.12 12.36
CA SER A 7 -1.43 18.44 12.62
C SER A 7 -2.51 19.40 13.10
N ASN A 8 -2.19 20.10 14.19
CA ASN A 8 -2.91 21.27 14.66
C ASN A 8 -1.93 22.37 15.08
N GLU A 9 -2.41 23.50 15.56
CA GLU A 9 -1.57 24.64 15.97
C GLU A 9 -0.57 24.32 17.10
N ARG A 10 -0.79 23.22 17.83
CA ARG A 10 -0.01 22.86 19.04
C ARG A 10 0.98 21.73 18.80
N LYS A 11 0.70 20.80 17.89
CA LYS A 11 1.55 19.64 17.62
C LYS A 11 1.34 19.05 16.24
N MET A 12 2.34 18.29 15.82
CA MET A 12 2.28 17.39 14.67
C MET A 12 2.66 15.99 15.13
N GLU A 13 1.84 15.01 14.79
CA GLU A 13 2.06 13.59 15.14
C GLU A 13 1.93 12.72 13.88
N PRO A 14 2.71 11.63 13.77
CA PRO A 14 2.54 10.66 12.69
C PRO A 14 1.12 10.09 12.68
N ALA A 15 0.55 9.88 11.49
CA ALA A 15 -0.66 9.09 11.38
C ALA A 15 -0.39 7.65 11.88
N HIS A 16 -1.30 7.12 12.68
CA HIS A 16 -1.20 5.78 13.24
C HIS A 16 -2.57 5.11 13.24
N GLY A 17 -2.63 3.82 12.90
CA GLY A 17 -3.88 3.07 12.81
C GLY A 17 -4.75 3.41 11.59
N PHE A 18 -4.22 4.16 10.62
CA PHE A 18 -4.90 4.53 9.38
C PHE A 18 -4.05 4.19 8.17
N ILE A 19 -4.69 3.70 7.11
CA ILE A 19 -4.10 3.50 5.79
C ILE A 19 -4.82 4.42 4.82
N ASP A 20 -4.06 5.07 3.96
CA ASP A 20 -4.56 5.96 2.92
C ASP A 20 -4.98 5.15 1.68
N GLY A 21 -6.30 4.93 1.53
CA GLY A 21 -6.86 4.18 0.40
C GLY A 21 -6.44 4.75 -0.95
N ASP A 22 -6.55 6.06 -1.15
CA ASP A 22 -6.18 6.73 -2.42
C ASP A 22 -4.72 6.44 -2.82
N LEU A 23 -3.81 6.45 -1.83
CA LEU A 23 -2.40 6.14 -2.07
C LEU A 23 -2.19 4.66 -2.43
N ILE A 24 -2.89 3.74 -1.76
CA ILE A 24 -2.83 2.31 -2.08
C ILE A 24 -3.40 2.05 -3.48
N GLU A 25 -4.54 2.65 -3.82
CA GLU A 25 -5.20 2.50 -5.12
C GLU A 25 -4.37 3.08 -6.27
N SER A 26 -3.65 4.19 -6.02
CA SER A 26 -2.75 4.78 -7.01
C SER A 26 -1.61 3.85 -7.47
N PHE A 27 -1.39 2.73 -6.76
CA PHE A 27 -0.48 1.68 -7.22
C PHE A 27 -0.87 1.16 -8.61
N LEU A 28 -2.16 1.02 -8.91
CA LEU A 28 -2.66 0.50 -10.19
C LEU A 28 -2.36 1.44 -11.37
N ASP A 29 -2.10 2.72 -11.09
CA ASP A 29 -1.74 3.71 -12.10
C ASP A 29 -0.23 3.74 -12.43
N LEU A 30 0.59 3.00 -11.67
CA LEU A 30 2.02 2.96 -11.90
C LEU A 30 2.39 2.18 -13.17
N PRO A 31 3.46 2.58 -13.88
CA PRO A 31 4.07 1.72 -14.90
C PRO A 31 4.56 0.41 -14.29
N ARG A 32 4.44 -0.70 -15.02
CA ARG A 32 4.83 -2.04 -14.53
C ARG A 32 6.24 -2.07 -13.92
N ALA A 33 7.22 -1.41 -14.53
CA ALA A 33 8.59 -1.35 -14.00
C ALA A 33 8.66 -0.77 -12.57
N ARG A 34 7.81 0.22 -12.24
CA ARG A 34 7.74 0.82 -10.90
C ARG A 34 6.99 -0.07 -9.92
N MET A 35 6.00 -0.84 -10.39
CA MET A 35 5.36 -1.86 -9.57
C MET A 35 6.36 -2.95 -9.15
N GLU A 36 7.24 -3.39 -10.06
CA GLU A 36 8.30 -4.36 -9.75
C GLU A 36 9.26 -3.84 -8.66
N GLU A 37 9.64 -2.56 -8.73
CA GLU A 37 10.45 -1.91 -7.68
C GLU A 37 9.73 -1.92 -6.31
N VAL A 38 8.42 -1.68 -6.28
CA VAL A 38 7.63 -1.67 -5.04
C VAL A 38 7.57 -3.06 -4.41
N VAL A 39 7.35 -4.12 -5.21
CA VAL A 39 7.23 -5.50 -4.69
C VAL A 39 8.57 -6.14 -4.33
N THR A 40 9.68 -5.54 -4.73
CA THR A 40 11.02 -6.08 -4.46
C THR A 40 11.26 -6.25 -2.96
N GLY A 41 11.45 -7.49 -2.51
CA GLY A 41 11.71 -7.82 -1.11
C GLY A 41 10.46 -7.87 -0.21
N LEU A 42 9.26 -7.62 -0.75
CA LEU A 42 8.02 -7.82 -0.02
C LEU A 42 7.72 -9.32 0.14
N GLN A 43 7.22 -9.69 1.31
CA GLN A 43 6.83 -11.05 1.65
C GLN A 43 5.35 -11.05 2.02
N ILE A 44 4.59 -12.00 1.46
CA ILE A 44 3.18 -12.22 1.81
C ILE A 44 3.03 -13.58 2.50
N ASP A 45 2.08 -13.64 3.42
CA ASP A 45 1.71 -14.87 4.12
C ASP A 45 0.66 -15.63 3.31
N ASP A 46 1.01 -16.82 2.85
CA ASP A 46 0.15 -17.71 2.09
C ASP A 46 -0.16 -18.94 2.95
N GLY A 47 -1.12 -18.79 3.86
CA GLY A 47 -1.58 -19.89 4.73
C GLY A 47 -0.54 -20.37 5.75
N GLY A 48 0.31 -19.46 6.26
CA GLY A 48 1.36 -19.75 7.24
C GLY A 48 2.75 -19.93 6.63
N MET A 49 2.88 -19.86 5.30
CA MET A 49 4.16 -19.85 4.59
C MET A 49 4.44 -18.46 4.02
N LYS A 50 5.62 -17.92 4.29
CA LYS A 50 6.08 -16.68 3.65
C LYS A 50 6.54 -16.97 2.23
N LYS A 51 6.02 -16.21 1.27
CA LYS A 51 6.48 -16.21 -0.12
C LYS A 51 6.78 -14.79 -0.58
N GLU A 52 7.64 -14.66 -1.58
CA GLU A 52 7.87 -13.38 -2.24
C GLU A 52 6.59 -12.87 -2.89
N CYS A 53 6.33 -11.58 -2.71
CA CYS A 53 5.21 -10.89 -3.34
C CYS A 53 5.55 -10.62 -4.80
N THR A 54 4.68 -11.05 -5.72
CA THR A 54 4.76 -10.63 -7.12
C THR A 54 3.89 -9.40 -7.36
N VAL A 55 4.13 -8.69 -8.47
CA VAL A 55 3.24 -7.59 -8.86
C VAL A 55 1.80 -8.06 -9.01
N ASP A 56 1.57 -9.25 -9.55
CA ASP A 56 0.21 -9.76 -9.79
C ASP A 56 -0.53 -10.06 -8.46
N ASP A 57 0.19 -10.50 -7.42
CA ASP A 57 -0.39 -10.69 -6.08
C ASP A 57 -0.87 -9.35 -5.49
N LEU A 58 -0.05 -8.30 -5.63
CA LEU A 58 -0.38 -6.98 -5.11
C LEU A 58 -1.48 -6.31 -5.93
N VAL A 59 -1.43 -6.41 -7.27
CA VAL A 59 -2.50 -5.92 -8.16
C VAL A 59 -3.83 -6.55 -7.78
N LYS A 60 -3.89 -7.88 -7.65
CA LYS A 60 -5.12 -8.59 -7.27
C LYS A 60 -5.68 -8.08 -5.94
N THR A 61 -4.80 -7.88 -4.96
CA THR A 61 -5.19 -7.38 -3.63
C THR A 61 -5.77 -5.97 -3.71
N VAL A 62 -5.12 -5.06 -4.46
CA VAL A 62 -5.59 -3.67 -4.61
C VAL A 62 -6.91 -3.61 -5.41
N GLU A 63 -7.05 -4.41 -6.47
CA GLU A 63 -8.31 -4.53 -7.24
C GLU A 63 -9.48 -5.08 -6.40
N GLU A 64 -9.21 -5.94 -5.41
CA GLU A 64 -10.23 -6.39 -4.47
C GLU A 64 -10.65 -5.26 -3.51
N LEU A 65 -9.70 -4.43 -3.06
CA LEU A 65 -9.98 -3.26 -2.21
C LEU A 65 -10.79 -2.19 -2.95
N THR A 66 -10.54 -1.94 -4.23
CA THR A 66 -11.28 -0.91 -4.99
C THR A 66 -12.76 -1.23 -5.19
N ARG A 67 -13.21 -2.47 -4.90
CA ARG A 67 -14.62 -2.89 -5.07
C ARG A 67 -15.52 -2.48 -3.90
N ILE A 68 -14.95 -1.98 -2.80
CA ILE A 68 -15.71 -1.64 -1.60
C ILE A 68 -16.39 -0.27 -1.69
N HIS A 69 -16.16 0.49 -2.78
CA HIS A 69 -16.76 1.79 -3.07
C HIS A 69 -17.33 1.86 -4.48
#